data_AF-N9CW19-F1
#
_entry.id   AF-N9CW19-F1
#
_cell.length_a   1.000
_cell.length_b   1.000
_cell.length_c   1.000
_cell.angle_alpha   90.00
_cell.angle_beta   90.00
_cell.angle_gamma   90.00
#
_symmetry.space_group_name_H-M   'P 1'
#
loop_
_entity.id
_entity.type
_entity.pdbx_description
1 polymer ?
#
loop_
_entity_poly.entity_id
_entity_poly.type
_entity_poly.pdbx_seq_one_letter_code
_entity_poly.pdbx_strand_id
1 'polypeptide(L)' 'MSEPQFSLSDYLSTVQEVIQITFNEPVWVKAEIRNLNIKGGHYYLELAEKDENTDKVIASCKGTIWKFTAQKMCA' A
#
# COMPACT_ATOMS: atom_id res chain seq x y z
N MET A 1 -31.28 -14.32 11.59
CA MET A 1 -31.04 -13.32 10.52
C MET A 1 -29.73 -13.71 9.86
N SER A 2 -29.69 -13.90 8.55
CA SER A 2 -28.45 -14.22 7.83
C SER A 2 -27.55 -12.99 7.82
N GLU A 3 -26.26 -13.16 8.13
CA GLU A 3 -25.27 -12.10 8.02
C GLU A 3 -25.11 -11.66 6.56
N PRO A 4 -24.95 -10.34 6.30
CA PRO A 4 -24.73 -9.85 4.94
C PRO A 4 -23.40 -10.39 4.39
N GLN A 5 -23.45 -10.97 3.19
CA GLN A 5 -22.28 -11.51 2.50
C GLN A 5 -21.91 -10.58 1.34
N PHE A 6 -20.69 -10.06 1.35
CA PHE A 6 -20.13 -9.25 0.26
C PHE A 6 -19.25 -10.11 -0.64
N SER A 7 -19.26 -9.85 -1.95
CA SER A 7 -18.18 -10.34 -2.79
C SER A 7 -16.87 -9.64 -2.43
N LEU A 8 -15.74 -10.25 -2.75
CA LEU A 8 -14.43 -9.62 -2.53
C LEU A 8 -14.34 -8.25 -3.23
N SER A 9 -14.91 -8.14 -4.42
CA SER A 9 -14.98 -6.89 -5.18
C SER A 9 -15.80 -5.81 -4.45
N ASP A 10 -16.94 -6.16 -3.87
CA ASP A 10 -17.78 -5.19 -3.16
C ASP A 10 -17.06 -4.66 -1.93
N TYR A 11 -16.42 -5.56 -1.17
CA TYR A 11 -15.67 -5.21 0.03
C TYR A 11 -14.48 -4.28 -0.29
N LEU A 12 -13.66 -4.65 -1.28
CA LEU A 12 -12.50 -3.85 -1.67
C LEU A 12 -12.89 -2.50 -2.29
N SER A 13 -14.00 -2.44 -3.04
CA SER A 13 -14.52 -1.17 -3.57
C SER A 13 -14.94 -0.23 -2.45
N THR A 14 -15.60 -0.77 -1.42
CA THR A 14 -15.97 0.00 -0.23
C THR A 14 -14.74 0.54 0.51
N VAL A 15 -13.71 -0.29 0.71
CA VAL A 15 -12.45 0.15 1.34
C VAL A 15 -11.81 1.28 0.53
N GLN A 16 -11.79 1.16 -0.80
CA GLN A 16 -11.25 2.20 -1.67
C GLN A 16 -12.03 3.51 -1.57
N GLU A 17 -13.36 3.45 -1.55
CA GLU A 17 -14.23 4.62 -1.43
C GLU A 17 -14.02 5.34 -0.09
N VAL A 18 -13.93 4.60 1.01
CA VAL A 18 -13.66 5.19 2.34
C VAL A 18 -12.32 5.93 2.33
N ILE A 19 -11.28 5.37 1.71
CA ILE A 19 -9.97 6.04 1.58
C ILE A 19 -10.11 7.32 0.74
N GLN A 20 -10.82 7.29 -0.38
CA GLN A 20 -11.01 8.46 -1.25
C GLN A 20 -11.85 9.57 -0.61
N ILE A 21 -12.86 9.22 0.19
CA ILE A 21 -13.64 10.19 0.95
C ILE A 21 -12.80 10.81 2.07
N THR A 22 -11.95 10.00 2.72
CA THR A 22 -11.11 10.45 3.84
C THR A 22 -9.95 11.33 3.36
N PHE A 23 -9.34 11.00 2.22
CA PHE A 23 -8.23 11.72 1.62
C PHE A 23 -8.69 12.37 0.31
N ASN A 24 -8.99 13.68 0.36
CA ASN A 24 -9.44 14.47 -0.81
C ASN A 24 -8.53 14.38 -2.04
N GLU A 25 -7.26 14.01 -1.85
CA GLU A 25 -6.26 13.85 -2.90
C GLU A 25 -5.23 12.77 -2.50
N PRO A 26 -4.44 12.24 -3.45
CA PRO A 26 -3.35 11.33 -3.13
C PRO A 26 -2.37 11.97 -2.14
N VAL A 27 -2.08 11.26 -1.05
CA VAL A 27 -1.17 11.73 0.00
C VAL A 27 0.21 11.10 -0.12
N TRP A 28 1.23 11.87 0.27
CA TRP A 28 2.58 11.34 0.45
C TRP A 28 2.73 10.72 1.83
N VAL A 29 3.42 9.58 1.90
CA VAL A 29 3.76 8.90 3.15
C VAL A 29 5.28 8.83 3.30
N LYS A 30 5.76 8.96 4.54
CA LYS A 30 7.16 8.75 4.91
C LYS A 30 7.29 7.34 5.49
N ALA A 31 8.13 6.51 4.91
CA ALA A 31 8.41 5.16 5.39
C ALA A 31 9.80 4.70 4.94
N GLU A 32 10.33 3.68 5.61
CA GLU A 32 11.55 2.97 5.25
C GLU A 32 11.23 1.79 4.33
N ILE A 33 12.09 1.51 3.35
CA ILE A 33 12.01 0.28 2.54
C ILE A 33 12.73 -0.82 3.30
N ARG A 34 11.98 -1.74 3.88
CA ARG A 34 12.52 -2.91 4.60
C ARG A 34 12.95 -4.01 3.66
N ASN A 35 12.23 -4.18 2.55
CA ASN A 35 12.54 -5.17 1.51
C ASN A 35 12.07 -4.66 0.15
N LEU A 36 12.81 -5.03 -0.90
CA LEU A 36 12.45 -4.78 -2.29
C LEU A 36 12.72 -6.04 -3.11
N ASN A 37 11.67 -6.61 -3.68
CA ASN A 37 11.76 -7.73 -4.61
C ASN A 37 11.31 -7.32 -6.01
N ILE A 38 12.11 -7.64 -7.03
CA ILE A 38 11.81 -7.34 -8.43
C ILE A 38 11.55 -8.64 -9.16
N LYS A 39 10.33 -8.80 -9.70
CA LYS A 39 9.93 -10.00 -10.46
C LYS A 39 9.06 -9.61 -11.65
N GLY A 40 9.44 -10.06 -12.85
CA GLY A 40 8.70 -9.75 -14.08
C GLY A 40 8.65 -8.25 -14.43
N GLY A 41 9.56 -7.44 -13.87
CA GLY A 41 9.56 -5.98 -13.99
C GLY A 41 8.66 -5.25 -13.00
N HIS A 42 7.94 -5.95 -12.11
CA HIS A 42 7.20 -5.37 -11.01
C HIS A 42 8.08 -5.24 -9.77
N TYR A 43 7.87 -4.18 -8.98
CA TYR A 43 8.59 -3.91 -7.75
C TYR A 43 7.63 -4.14 -6.59
N TYR A 44 7.94 -5.13 -5.76
CA TYR A 44 7.18 -5.45 -4.56
C TYR A 44 7.97 -4.94 -3.35
N LEU A 45 7.42 -3.93 -2.69
CA LEU A 45 8.02 -3.23 -1.56
C LEU A 45 7.41 -3.76 -0.25
N GLU A 46 8.25 -3.95 0.75
CA GLU A 46 7.81 -3.99 2.14
C GLU A 46 8.27 -2.70 2.80
N LEU A 47 7.30 -1.92 3.29
CA LEU A 47 7.51 -0.63 3.93
C LEU A 47 7.34 -0.78 5.44
N ALA A 48 8.13 -0.03 6.20
CA ALA A 48 8.04 0.03 7.65
C ALA A 48 8.22 1.47 8.15
N GLU A 49 7.58 1.79 9.26
CA GLU A 49 7.85 3.00 10.04
C GLU A 49 8.36 2.57 11.41
N LYS A 50 9.40 3.24 11.89
CA LYS A 50 9.99 2.97 13.20
C LYS A 50 9.84 4.16 14.12
N ASP A 51 9.62 3.87 15.38
CA ASP A 51 9.70 4.86 16.45
C ASP A 51 11.16 5.34 16.60
N GLU A 52 11.38 6.65 16.54
CA GLU A 52 12.71 7.25 16.53
C GLU A 52 13.50 7.02 17.83
N ASN A 53 12.82 6.77 18.96
CA ASN A 53 13.46 6.62 20.26
C ASN A 53 13.77 5.16 20.62
N THR A 54 12.96 4.23 20.11
CA THR A 54 13.00 2.82 20.50
C THR A 54 13.43 1.88 19.38
N ASP A 55 13.56 2.38 18.14
CA ASP A 55 13.84 1.61 16.91
C ASP A 55 12.81 0.48 16.65
N LYS A 56 11.65 0.51 17.34
CA LYS A 56 10.57 -0.46 17.16
C LYS A 56 9.76 -0.11 15.93
N VAL A 57 9.43 -1.13 15.12
CA VAL A 57 8.50 -0.99 14.00
C VAL A 57 7.09 -0.73 14.55
N ILE A 58 6.53 0.43 14.23
CA ILE A 58 5.19 0.87 14.67
C ILE A 58 4.13 0.76 13.57
N ALA A 59 4.54 0.77 12.30
CA ALA A 59 3.66 0.52 11.18
C ALA A 59 4.39 -0.26 10.08
N SER A 60 3.65 -1.06 9.30
CA SER A 60 4.19 -1.73 8.13
C SER A 60 3.10 -1.99 7.09
N CYS A 61 3.47 -1.94 5.81
CA CYS A 61 2.57 -2.29 4.73
C CYS A 61 3.33 -2.82 3.50
N LYS A 62 2.62 -3.47 2.59
CA LYS A 62 3.17 -3.87 1.28
C LYS A 62 2.81 -2.82 0.24
N GLY A 63 3.78 -2.46 -0.60
CA GLY A 63 3.59 -1.61 -1.78
C GLY A 63 3.86 -2.40 -3.05
N THR A 64 3.17 -2.07 -4.15
CA THR A 64 3.48 -2.63 -5.47
C THR A 64 3.60 -1.50 -6.48
N ILE A 65 4.73 -1.43 -7.18
CA ILE A 65 4.89 -0.60 -8.36
C ILE A 65 4.85 -1.53 -9.57
N TRP A 66 3.81 -1.39 -10.39
CA TRP A 66 3.65 -2.23 -11.58
C TRP A 66 4.69 -1.87 -12.65
N LYS A 67 5.08 -2.85 -13.47
CA LYS A 67 6.09 -2.74 -14.52
C LYS A 67 5.97 -1.47 -15.36
N PHE A 68 4.77 -1.16 -15.84
CA PHE A 68 4.55 0.02 -16.67
C PHE A 68 4.74 1.34 -15.91
N THR A 69 4.44 1.37 -14.62
CA THR A 69 4.73 2.53 -13.75
C THR A 69 6.22 2.63 -13.47
N ALA A 70 6.86 1.51 -13.11
CA ALA A 70 8.29 1.46 -12.81
C ALA A 70 9.14 1.90 -14.00
N GLN A 71 8.78 1.48 -15.22
CA GLN A 71 9.46 1.89 -16.45
C GLN A 71 9.44 3.41 -16.68
N LYS A 72 8.36 4.10 -16.27
CA LYS A 72 8.25 5.56 -16.40
C LYS A 72 9.09 6.31 -15.36
N MET A 73 9.42 5.68 -14.24
CA MET A 73 10.22 6.30 -13.17
C MET A 73 11.72 6.24 -13.44
N CYS A 74 12.18 5.21 -14.17
CA CYS A 74 13.59 4.98 -14.46
C CYS A 74 14.04 5.47 -15.85
N ALA A 75 13.17 6.18 -16.56
CA ALA A 75 13.44 6.80 -17.86
C ALA A 75 13.77 8.29 -17.69
#